data_AF-A0A1F6XVL7-F1
#
_entry.id   AF-A0A1F6XVL7-F1
#
_cell.length_a   1.000
_cell.length_b   1.000
_cell.length_c   1.000
_cell.angle_alpha   90.00
_cell.angle_beta   90.00
_cell.angle_gamma   90.00
#
_symmetry.space_group_name_H-M   'P 1'
#
loop_
_entity.id
_entity.type
_entity.pdbx_description
1 polymer ?
#
loop_
_entity_poly.entity_id
_entity_poly.type
_entity_poly.pdbx_seq_one_letter_code
_entity_poly.pdbx_strand_id
1 'polypeptide(L)' 'MTTITIPKKFMLNNDFVIIPRKQYETLLREKDGYIDEDLREALDDAKNGKVIGPFSSLASGLKALKMAK' A
#
# COMPACT_ATOMS: atom_id res chain seq x y z
N MET A 1 26.29 -14.83 27.23
CA MET A 1 25.27 -13.90 26.67
C MET A 1 25.85 -13.26 25.45
N THR A 2 25.29 -13.53 24.27
CA THR A 2 25.79 -12.94 23.02
C THR A 2 25.07 -11.63 22.79
N THR A 3 25.81 -10.51 22.80
CA THR A 3 25.27 -9.19 22.49
C THR A 3 25.30 -8.96 20.99
N ILE A 4 24.15 -8.62 20.41
CA ILE A 4 24.04 -8.26 19.00
C ILE A 4 23.98 -6.73 18.92
N THR A 5 25.00 -6.11 18.32
CA THR A 5 25.04 -4.66 18.09
C THR A 5 24.40 -4.34 16.76
N ILE A 6 23.34 -3.53 16.77
CA ILE A 6 22.61 -3.13 15.57
C ILE A 6 23.17 -1.77 15.07
N PRO A 7 23.69 -1.69 13.83
CA PRO A 7 24.17 -0.44 13.27
C PRO A 7 23.07 0.61 13.13
N LYS A 8 23.36 1.87 13.51
CA LYS A 8 22.41 3.01 13.46
C LYS A 8 21.78 3.25 12.08
N LYS A 9 22.44 2.82 11.01
CA LYS A 9 21.94 2.94 9.63
C LYS A 9 20.65 2.14 9.36
N PHE A 10 20.32 1.16 10.20
CA PHE A 10 19.11 0.35 10.07
C PHE A 10 17.95 0.86 10.94
N MET A 11 18.15 1.97 11.67
CA MET A 11 17.11 2.57 12.52
C MET A 11 16.47 3.73 11.78
N LEU A 12 15.17 3.62 11.49
CA LEU A 12 14.37 4.74 11.01
C LEU A 12 13.68 5.34 12.24
N ASN A 13 13.94 6.60 12.57
CA ASN A 13 13.34 7.30 13.72
C ASN A 13 13.55 6.62 15.10
N ASN A 14 14.71 5.98 15.33
CA ASN A 14 14.99 5.15 16.52
C ASN A 14 14.14 3.88 16.68
N ASP A 15 13.30 3.53 15.69
CA ASP A 15 12.51 2.32 15.73
C ASP A 15 13.20 1.18 14.97
N PHE A 16 13.08 -0.03 15.53
CA PHE A 16 13.56 -1.25 14.91
C PHE A 16 12.69 -2.43 15.32
N VAL A 17 12.40 -3.31 14.36
CA VAL A 17 11.62 -4.53 14.58
C VAL A 17 12.50 -5.73 14.27
N ILE A 18 12.70 -6.60 15.26
CA ILE A 18 13.38 -7.88 15.07
C ILE A 18 12.32 -8.93 14.80
N ILE A 19 12.41 -9.58 13.64
CA ILE A 19 11.55 -10.71 13.31
C ILE A 19 12.39 -11.94 12.91
N PRO A 20 11.93 -13.16 13.23
CA PRO A 20 12.49 -14.38 12.69
C PRO A 20 12.54 -14.38 11.17
N ARG A 21 13.63 -14.91 10.61
CA ARG A 21 13.84 -15.01 9.16
C ARG A 21 12.64 -15.59 8.41
N LYS A 22 12.03 -16.65 8.95
CA LYS A 22 10.85 -17.30 8.35
C LYS A 22 9.68 -16.33 8.17
N GLN A 23 9.44 -15.46 9.14
CA GLN A 23 8.35 -14.47 9.09
C GLN A 23 8.65 -13.38 8.07
N TYR A 24 9.89 -12.89 8.03
CA TYR A 24 10.33 -11.93 7.01
C TYR A 24 10.15 -12.47 5.59
N GLU A 25 10.52 -13.74 5.35
CA GLU A 25 10.38 -14.38 4.04
C GLU A 25 8.91 -14.55 3.63
N THR A 26 8.00 -14.82 4.56
CA THR A 26 6.56 -14.87 4.29
C THR A 26 6.03 -13.48 3.90
N LEU A 27 6.33 -12.45 4.67
CA LEU A 27 5.91 -11.07 4.39
C LEU A 27 6.45 -10.54 3.06
N LEU A 28 7.66 -10.96 2.68
CA LEU A 28 8.26 -10.59 1.40
C LEU A 28 7.55 -11.25 0.21
N ARG A 29 7.02 -12.47 0.40
CA ARG A 29 6.26 -13.21 -0.61
C ARG A 29 4.82 -12.72 -0.73
N GLU A 30 4.21 -12.32 0.39
CA GLU A 30 2.89 -11.68 0.46
C GLU A 30 2.95 -10.19 0.08
N LYS A 31 3.83 -9.83 -0.86
CA LYS A 31 4.04 -8.45 -1.31
C LYS A 31 2.76 -7.80 -1.85
N ASP A 32 1.85 -8.64 -2.32
CA ASP A 32 0.44 -8.32 -2.42
C ASP A 32 -0.16 -8.52 -1.02
N GLY A 33 -0.03 -7.51 -0.16
CA GLY A 33 -0.74 -7.49 1.12
C GLY A 33 -2.20 -7.79 0.86
N TYR A 34 -2.93 -8.40 1.82
CA TYR A 34 -4.33 -8.76 1.63
C TYR A 34 -5.12 -7.59 1.02
N ILE A 35 -5.33 -7.66 -0.31
CA ILE A 35 -6.15 -6.74 -1.05
C ILE A 35 -7.54 -7.33 -0.90
N ASP A 36 -8.42 -6.60 -0.22
CA ASP A 36 -9.81 -6.98 -0.16
C ASP A 36 -10.37 -7.08 -1.59
N GLU A 37 -11.34 -7.96 -1.78
CA GLU A 37 -11.86 -8.27 -3.11
C GLU A 37 -12.38 -7.01 -3.83
N ASP A 38 -12.97 -6.08 -3.06
CA ASP A 38 -13.49 -4.80 -3.56
C ASP A 38 -12.37 -3.88 -4.06
N LEU A 39 -11.26 -3.76 -3.32
CA LEU A 39 -10.10 -2.98 -3.73
C LEU A 39 -9.45 -3.57 -4.99
N ARG A 40 -9.42 -4.90 -5.11
CA ARG A 40 -8.90 -5.57 -6.30
C ARG A 40 -9.77 -5.27 -7.52
N GLU A 41 -11.09 -5.33 -7.39
CA GLU A 41 -12.03 -4.97 -8.44
C GLU A 41 -11.89 -3.49 -8.84
N ALA A 42 -11.81 -2.58 -7.86
CA ALA A 42 -11.64 -1.16 -8.11
C ALA A 42 -10.33 -0.84 -8.86
N LEU A 43 -9.24 -1.54 -8.55
CA LEU A 43 -7.96 -1.40 -9.25
C LEU A 43 -8.04 -1.90 -10.70
N ASP A 44 -8.73 -3.02 -10.93
CA ASP A 44 -8.94 -3.55 -12.29
C ASP A 44 -9.83 -2.62 -13.13
N ASP A 45 -10.91 -2.12 -12.53
CA ASP A 45 -11.82 -1.16 -13.16
C ASP A 45 -11.09 0.14 -13.52
N ALA A 46 -10.25 0.67 -12.61
CA ALA A 46 -9.41 1.83 -12.89
C ALA A 46 -8.40 1.58 -14.02
N LYS A 47 -7.76 0.40 -14.04
CA LYS A 47 -6.80 0.01 -15.08
C LYS A 47 -7.47 -0.13 -16.45
N ASN A 48 -8.70 -0.64 -16.49
CA ASN A 48 -9.51 -0.78 -17.70
C ASN A 48 -10.21 0.52 -18.11
N GLY A 49 -10.02 1.61 -17.36
CA GLY A 49 -10.63 2.92 -17.64
C GLY A 49 -12.16 2.91 -17.47
N LYS A 50 -12.69 1.94 -16.71
CA LYS A 50 -14.11 1.83 -16.42
C LYS A 50 -14.48 2.93 -15.43
N VAL A 51 -15.40 3.79 -15.83
CA VAL A 51 -15.86 4.89 -14.99
C VAL A 51 -17.14 4.45 -14.29
N ILE A 52 -17.11 4.37 -12.96
CA ILE A 52 -18.25 4.00 -12.13
C ILE A 52 -18.59 5.21 -11.24
N GLY A 53 -19.84 5.68 -11.32
CA GLY A 53 -20.33 6.83 -10.56
C GLY A 53 -21.04 7.89 -11.44
N PRO A 54 -21.41 9.05 -10.87
CA PRO A 54 -22.19 10.09 -11.57
C PRO A 54 -21.39 10.87 -12.63
N PHE A 55 -20.11 10.54 -12.80
CA PHE A 55 -19.19 11.24 -13.69
C PHE A 55 -18.89 10.35 -14.88
N SER A 56 -18.89 10.91 -16.08
CA SER A 56 -18.58 10.18 -17.32
C SER A 56 -17.07 10.10 -17.60
N SER A 57 -16.24 10.79 -16.80
CA SER A 57 -14.78 10.77 -16.95
C SER A 57 -14.05 11.14 -15.65
N LEU A 58 -12.81 10.65 -15.49
CA LEU A 58 -11.92 11.03 -14.40
C LEU A 58 -11.71 12.55 -14.33
N ALA A 59 -11.58 13.22 -15.47
CA ALA A 59 -11.42 14.67 -15.55
C ALA A 59 -12.62 15.43 -14.96
N SER A 60 -13.83 14.96 -15.23
CA SER A 60 -15.06 15.56 -14.67
C SER A 60 -15.15 15.38 -13.15
N GLY A 61 -14.76 14.21 -12.63
CA GLY A 61 -14.69 13.97 -11.18
C GLY A 61 -13.62 14.83 -10.49
N LEU A 62 -12.42 14.94 -11.07
CA LEU A 62 -11.35 15.78 -10.53
C LEU A 62 -11.73 17.27 -10.50
N LYS A 63 -12.48 17.74 -11.50
CA LYS A 63 -13.00 19.12 -11.51
C LYS A 63 -13.99 19.34 -10.36
N ALA A 64 -14.90 18.40 -10.13
CA ALA A 64 -15.87 18.48 -9.04
C ALA A 64 -15.18 18.51 -7.65
N LEU A 65 -14.18 17.65 -7.43
CA LEU A 65 -13.38 17.62 -6.19
C LEU A 65 -12.63 18.93 -5.94
N LYS A 66 -12.10 19.56 -6.99
CA LYS A 66 -11.42 20.86 -6.88
C LYS A 66 -12.37 22.03 -6.60
N MET A 67 -13.63 21.96 -7.05
CA MET A 67 -14.64 22.99 -6.79
C MET A 67 -15.32 22.84 -5.43
N ALA A 68 -15.25 21.65 -4.81
CA ALA A 68 -15.81 21.37 -3.49
C ALA A 68 -14.88 21.75 -2.32
N LYS A 69 -13.69 22.29 -2.61
CA LYS A 69 -12.70 22.74 -1.62
C LYS A 69 -12.66 24.26 -1.58
#